data_AF-A0A3B1DVK2-F1
#
_entry.id   AF-A0A3B1DVK2-F1
#
_cell.length_a   1.000
_cell.length_b   1.000
_cell.length_c   1.000
_cell.angle_alpha   90.00
_cell.angle_beta   90.00
_cell.angle_gamma   90.00
#
_symmetry.space_group_name_H-M   'P 1'
#
loop_
_entity.id
_entity.type
_entity.pdbx_description
1 polymer ?
#
loop_
_entity_poly.entity_id
_entity_poly.type
_entity_poly.pdbx_seq_one_letter_code
_entity_poly.pdbx_strand_id
1 'polypeptide(L)'
;LLEAGIQPHIIACRATNPVQRQVMEKIAMFSNVPLRRVFSMHDRPSIYTIPDEMRLNGLDREILSLLGLHDRVDVAGEDKARAHWGTFVRRLTRPDKLPLTIGVIGKYSELRDAYASIDKALEHAGAHLGANIEQRWIEASEVEDGNAAEMLAGLDGVIVPGGFGSRGVEGKIASVRYCREQGVPYLGICLGFQVAVIEFVRNVLRLEDAASAEFEPDCPRPVISELPDQKKIEGLGGTMRLGAQDVIVQQGTILAAIFRDQLSKQHTIRERFRHRYEVDPTFIERLEAGGLIFSGRHPSQPIMQMLELPRTLPSHHTAGENKPKVVHPYFVGAQFHPELTSRPLRPQPMFMGLVAAALQQRYSQDADTWPRLEADPVVGRWLRELQCAGQLA
;
A
#
# COMPACT_ATOMS: atom_id res chain seq x y z
N LEU A 1 21.85 1.66 34.50
CA LEU A 1 20.46 1.67 35.00
C LEU A 1 20.41 1.76 36.52
N LEU A 2 20.99 0.79 37.24
CA LEU A 2 21.02 0.80 38.71
C LEU A 2 21.72 2.03 39.30
N GLU A 3 22.88 2.41 38.75
CA GLU A 3 23.59 3.65 39.13
C GLU A 3 22.78 4.93 38.86
N ALA A 4 21.84 4.86 37.91
CA ALA A 4 20.91 5.95 37.61
C ALA A 4 19.61 5.87 38.44
N GLY A 5 19.54 4.99 39.44
CA GLY A 5 18.37 4.80 40.31
C GLY A 5 17.23 3.99 39.69
N ILE A 6 17.44 3.30 38.56
CA ILE A 6 16.41 2.54 37.85
C ILE A 6 16.66 1.04 38.04
N GLN A 7 15.77 0.36 38.77
CA GLN A 7 15.74 -1.10 38.93
C GLN A 7 14.84 -1.74 37.86
N PRO A 8 15.35 -2.63 36.99
CA PRO A 8 14.51 -3.37 36.06
C PRO A 8 13.60 -4.36 36.79
N HIS A 9 12.33 -4.44 36.37
CA HIS A 9 11.38 -5.46 36.82
C HIS A 9 11.37 -6.69 35.92
N ILE A 10 11.66 -6.50 34.64
CA ILE A 10 11.69 -7.51 33.58
C ILE A 10 12.95 -7.27 32.75
N ILE A 11 13.58 -8.35 32.30
CA ILE A 11 14.75 -8.31 31.41
C ILE A 11 14.42 -9.07 30.13
N ALA A 12 14.55 -8.39 28.99
CA ALA A 12 14.41 -8.96 27.66
C ALA A 12 15.80 -9.16 27.03
N CYS A 13 16.16 -10.40 26.74
CA CYS A 13 17.45 -10.76 26.17
C CYS A 13 17.33 -10.93 24.65
N ARG A 14 17.73 -9.91 23.88
CA ARG A 14 17.83 -10.00 22.41
C ARG A 14 19.06 -10.81 22.01
N ALA A 15 18.87 -11.79 21.14
CA ALA A 15 19.92 -12.66 20.61
C ALA A 15 19.51 -13.23 19.24
N THR A 16 20.42 -13.84 18.49
CA THR A 16 20.05 -14.56 17.25
C THR A 16 19.32 -15.87 17.56
N ASN A 17 19.80 -16.62 18.55
CA ASN A 17 19.25 -17.91 18.95
C ASN A 17 18.56 -17.83 20.32
N PRO A 18 17.67 -18.78 20.65
CA PRO A 18 17.07 -18.87 21.98
C PRO A 18 18.12 -18.80 23.09
N VAL A 19 17.92 -17.89 24.05
CA VAL A 19 18.82 -17.73 25.19
C VAL A 19 18.59 -18.91 26.14
N GLN A 20 19.67 -19.66 26.39
CA GLN A 20 19.60 -20.84 27.23
C GLN A 20 19.28 -20.49 28.69
N ARG A 21 18.60 -21.40 29.37
CA ARG A 21 18.20 -21.23 30.77
C ARG A 21 19.36 -20.86 31.70
N GLN A 22 20.52 -21.50 31.54
CA GLN A 22 21.71 -21.22 32.36
C GLN A 22 22.19 -19.76 32.22
N VAL A 23 22.07 -19.18 31.01
CA VAL A 23 22.40 -17.77 30.78
C VAL A 23 21.38 -16.87 31.47
N MET A 24 20.09 -17.20 31.36
CA MET A 24 19.02 -16.45 32.04
C MET A 24 19.14 -16.51 33.57
N GLU A 25 19.56 -17.65 34.13
CA GLU A 25 19.83 -17.81 35.57
C GLU A 25 20.97 -16.91 36.05
N LYS A 26 22.07 -16.82 35.29
CA LYS A 26 23.16 -15.88 35.59
C LYS A 26 22.66 -14.44 35.53
N ILE A 27 21.90 -14.08 34.49
CA ILE A 27 21.34 -12.72 34.35
C ILE A 27 20.42 -12.41 35.54
N ALA A 28 19.52 -13.32 35.92
CA ALA A 28 18.63 -13.17 37.07
C ALA A 28 19.41 -12.89 38.36
N MET A 29 20.45 -13.69 38.61
CA MET A 29 21.32 -13.55 39.79
C MET A 29 22.03 -12.20 39.84
N PHE A 30 22.67 -11.77 38.75
CA PHE A 30 23.46 -10.54 38.71
C PHE A 30 22.61 -9.26 38.64
N SER A 31 21.38 -9.36 38.16
CA SER A 31 20.46 -8.21 38.05
C SER A 31 19.46 -8.08 39.20
N ASN A 32 19.43 -9.06 40.11
CA ASN A 32 18.43 -9.19 41.16
C ASN A 32 16.98 -9.17 40.63
N VAL A 33 16.77 -9.74 39.44
CA VAL A 33 15.46 -9.91 38.81
C VAL A 33 15.06 -11.39 38.89
N PRO A 34 13.84 -11.74 39.32
CA PRO A 34 13.40 -13.13 39.35
C PRO A 34 13.56 -13.81 37.99
N LEU A 35 14.04 -15.07 37.96
CA LEU A 35 14.27 -15.81 36.71
C LEU A 35 13.06 -15.83 35.78
N ARG A 36 11.85 -15.97 36.34
CA ARG A 36 10.58 -15.94 35.56
C ARG A 36 10.31 -14.61 34.85
N ARG A 37 11.08 -13.57 35.14
CA ARG A 37 11.03 -12.23 34.52
C ARG A 37 12.23 -11.95 33.61
N VAL A 38 13.04 -12.97 33.32
CA VAL A 38 14.12 -12.92 32.33
C VAL A 38 13.67 -13.72 31.11
N PHE A 39 13.51 -13.04 29.97
CA PHE A 39 12.90 -13.62 28.76
C PHE A 39 13.87 -13.60 27.59
N SER A 40 13.89 -14.69 26.82
CA SER A 40 14.56 -14.70 25.51
C SER A 40 13.69 -13.99 24.46
N MET A 41 14.25 -12.97 23.82
CA MET A 41 13.66 -12.23 22.70
C MET A 41 14.53 -12.40 21.45
N HIS A 42 14.73 -13.64 21.04
CA HIS A 42 15.62 -13.95 19.92
C HIS A 42 14.99 -13.66 18.56
N ASP A 43 15.80 -13.68 17.50
CA ASP A 43 15.32 -13.44 16.14
C ASP A 43 14.25 -14.47 15.74
N ARG A 44 13.19 -13.99 15.07
CA ARG A 44 12.05 -14.78 14.64
C ARG A 44 11.83 -14.68 13.14
N PRO A 45 11.23 -15.71 12.51
CA PRO A 45 10.89 -15.67 11.09
C PRO A 45 9.95 -14.52 10.72
N SER A 46 9.11 -14.08 11.66
CA SER A 46 8.23 -12.94 11.47
C SER A 46 7.97 -12.20 12.78
N ILE A 47 7.85 -10.88 12.71
CA ILE A 47 7.48 -10.02 13.84
C ILE A 47 6.09 -10.37 14.40
N TYR A 48 5.23 -11.02 13.60
CA TYR A 48 3.86 -11.33 13.99
C TYR A 48 3.74 -12.58 14.86
N THR A 49 4.80 -13.40 15.01
CA THR A 49 4.81 -14.54 15.93
C THR A 49 5.15 -14.12 17.37
N ILE A 50 5.79 -12.97 17.53
CA ILE A 50 6.29 -12.45 18.82
C ILE A 50 5.18 -12.37 19.89
N PRO A 51 3.95 -11.85 19.62
CA PRO A 51 2.91 -11.77 20.64
C PRO A 51 2.53 -13.13 21.26
N ASP A 52 2.36 -14.16 20.42
CA ASP A 52 2.02 -15.50 20.89
C ASP A 52 3.14 -16.11 21.73
N GLU A 53 4.40 -15.88 21.35
CA GLU A 53 5.56 -16.38 22.07
C GLU A 53 5.79 -15.66 23.41
N MET A 54 5.57 -14.35 23.45
CA MET A 54 5.63 -13.57 24.70
C MET A 54 4.65 -14.15 25.73
N ARG A 55 3.45 -14.50 25.28
CA ARG A 55 2.42 -15.15 26.11
C ARG A 55 2.81 -16.58 26.49
N LEU A 56 3.33 -17.39 25.57
CA LEU A 56 3.80 -18.75 25.87
C LEU A 56 4.89 -18.77 26.94
N ASN A 57 5.77 -17.76 26.96
CA ASN A 57 6.80 -17.62 27.99
C ASN A 57 6.28 -17.00 29.30
N GLY A 58 5.01 -16.56 29.36
CA GLY A 58 4.38 -16.00 30.55
C GLY A 58 4.71 -14.52 30.83
N LEU A 59 5.21 -13.77 29.84
CA LEU A 59 5.57 -12.36 30.01
C LEU A 59 4.35 -11.49 30.33
N ASP A 60 3.23 -11.71 29.65
CA ASP A 60 1.96 -11.04 29.92
C ASP A 60 1.49 -11.27 31.37
N ARG A 61 1.55 -12.51 31.86
CA ARG A 61 1.19 -12.86 33.24
C ARG A 61 2.08 -12.17 34.28
N GLU A 62 3.38 -12.05 34.02
CA GLU A 62 4.28 -11.33 34.93
C GLU A 62 4.00 -9.82 34.92
N ILE A 63 3.67 -9.23 33.78
CA ILE A 63 3.25 -7.82 33.68
C ILE A 63 1.97 -7.58 34.50
N LEU A 64 0.96 -8.45 34.36
CA LEU A 64 -0.28 -8.35 35.14
C LEU A 64 -0.03 -8.46 36.65
N SER A 65 0.90 -9.34 37.05
CA SER A 65 1.29 -9.51 38.46
C SER A 65 2.02 -8.29 39.02
N LEU A 66 2.91 -7.68 38.23
CA LEU A 66 3.64 -6.47 38.62
C LEU A 66 2.72 -5.26 38.79
N LEU A 67 1.71 -5.14 37.92
CA LEU A 67 0.79 -4.00 37.92
C LEU A 67 -0.45 -4.22 38.80
N GLY A 68 -0.66 -5.43 39.33
CA GLY A 68 -1.86 -5.77 40.11
C GLY A 68 -3.15 -5.74 39.28
N LEU A 69 -3.10 -6.21 38.03
CA LEU A 69 -4.18 -6.06 37.05
C LEU A 69 -4.91 -7.37 36.69
N HIS A 70 -4.66 -8.47 37.39
CA HIS A 70 -5.29 -9.77 37.08
C HIS A 70 -6.82 -9.70 37.03
N ASP A 71 -7.44 -9.00 37.98
CA ASP A 71 -8.91 -8.89 38.09
C ASP A 71 -9.53 -7.96 37.02
N ARG A 72 -8.70 -7.31 36.19
CA ARG A 72 -9.13 -6.36 35.15
C ARG A 72 -9.02 -6.94 33.75
N VAL A 73 -8.69 -8.22 33.62
CA VAL A 73 -8.51 -8.90 32.33
C VAL A 73 -9.76 -9.71 31.98
N ASP A 74 -10.33 -9.43 30.81
CA ASP A 74 -11.31 -10.31 30.19
C ASP A 74 -10.59 -11.45 29.46
N VAL A 75 -10.41 -12.58 30.15
CA VAL A 75 -9.72 -13.75 29.62
C VAL A 75 -10.40 -14.30 28.36
N ALA A 76 -11.74 -14.30 28.33
CA ALA A 76 -12.49 -14.82 27.19
C ALA A 76 -12.35 -13.92 25.96
N GLY A 77 -12.38 -12.61 26.15
CA GLY A 77 -12.11 -11.62 25.11
C GLY A 77 -10.70 -11.76 24.54
N GLU A 78 -9.70 -11.91 25.40
CA GLU A 78 -8.30 -12.10 25.00
C GLU A 78 -8.09 -13.38 24.18
N ASP A 79 -8.69 -14.51 24.59
CA ASP A 79 -8.57 -15.77 23.86
C ASP A 79 -9.23 -15.69 22.46
N LYS A 80 -10.35 -14.98 22.33
CA LYS A 80 -10.99 -14.72 21.03
C LYS A 80 -10.11 -13.83 20.14
N ALA A 81 -9.53 -12.77 20.68
CA ALA A 81 -8.61 -11.89 19.95
C ALA A 81 -7.37 -12.66 19.48
N ARG A 82 -6.83 -13.53 20.34
CA ARG A 82 -5.71 -14.42 20.03
C ARG A 82 -6.04 -15.41 18.92
N ALA A 83 -7.21 -16.04 18.94
CA ALA A 83 -7.63 -16.96 17.87
C ALA A 83 -7.70 -16.25 16.51
N HIS A 84 -8.15 -15.00 16.49
CA HIS A 84 -8.16 -14.17 15.29
C HIS A 84 -6.73 -13.85 14.81
N TRP A 85 -5.84 -13.42 15.70
CA TRP A 85 -4.42 -13.20 15.39
C TRP A 85 -3.73 -14.46 14.84
N GLY A 86 -3.95 -15.60 15.49
CA GLY A 86 -3.40 -16.88 15.07
C GLY A 86 -3.87 -17.29 13.68
N THR A 87 -5.07 -16.87 13.24
CA THR A 87 -5.54 -17.11 11.87
C THR A 87 -4.70 -16.34 10.85
N PHE A 88 -4.37 -15.08 11.14
CA PHE A 88 -3.46 -14.30 10.29
C PHE A 88 -2.06 -14.91 10.26
N VAL A 89 -1.49 -15.25 11.42
CA VAL A 89 -0.15 -15.86 11.49
C VAL A 89 -0.09 -17.17 10.71
N ARG A 90 -1.10 -18.05 10.83
CA ARG A 90 -1.17 -19.29 10.03
C ARG A 90 -1.21 -19.03 8.54
N ARG A 91 -1.98 -18.04 8.09
CA ARG A 91 -2.03 -17.67 6.67
C ARG A 91 -0.72 -17.08 6.17
N LEU A 92 -0.05 -16.29 7.00
CA LEU A 92 1.25 -15.70 6.68
C LEU A 92 2.32 -16.79 6.48
N THR A 93 2.34 -17.80 7.34
CA THR A 93 3.41 -18.82 7.38
C THR A 93 3.11 -20.10 6.61
N ARG A 94 1.92 -20.24 6.01
CA ARG A 94 1.58 -21.44 5.23
C ARG A 94 2.51 -21.62 4.01
N PRO A 95 2.89 -22.86 3.66
CA PRO A 95 3.85 -23.13 2.59
C PRO A 95 3.25 -23.06 1.18
N ASP A 96 1.94 -23.21 1.03
CA ASP A 96 1.20 -23.36 -0.22
C ASP A 96 0.77 -22.03 -0.86
N LYS A 97 1.53 -20.95 -0.62
CA LYS A 97 1.26 -19.64 -1.23
C LYS A 97 1.74 -19.59 -2.68
N LEU A 98 0.95 -18.97 -3.56
CA LEU A 98 1.26 -18.85 -4.98
C LEU A 98 2.32 -17.77 -5.23
N PRO A 99 3.36 -18.03 -6.05
CA PRO A 99 4.37 -17.03 -6.33
C PRO A 99 3.81 -15.85 -7.13
N LEU A 100 4.19 -14.64 -6.74
CA LEU A 100 3.99 -13.42 -7.50
C LEU A 100 5.26 -12.57 -7.44
N THR A 101 5.58 -11.88 -8.51
CA THR A 101 6.69 -10.94 -8.58
C THR A 101 6.14 -9.52 -8.75
N ILE A 102 6.30 -8.67 -7.73
CA ILE A 102 5.84 -7.28 -7.75
C ILE A 102 7.06 -6.36 -7.86
N GLY A 103 7.08 -5.50 -8.88
CA GLY A 103 8.13 -4.51 -9.06
C GLY A 103 7.86 -3.27 -8.23
N VAL A 104 8.89 -2.73 -7.56
CA VAL A 104 8.81 -1.44 -6.88
C VAL A 104 9.81 -0.48 -7.51
N ILE A 105 9.30 0.55 -8.19
CA ILE A 105 10.10 1.53 -8.96
C ILE A 105 10.56 2.66 -8.03
N GLY A 106 11.61 2.39 -7.27
CA GLY A 106 12.12 3.24 -6.19
C GLY A 106 13.29 4.12 -6.58
N LYS A 107 13.62 5.08 -5.71
CA LYS A 107 14.83 5.94 -5.81
C LYS A 107 16.05 5.37 -5.05
N TYR A 108 15.77 4.34 -4.25
CA TYR A 108 16.72 3.69 -3.34
C TYR A 108 16.46 2.18 -3.37
N SER A 109 16.82 1.53 -4.47
CA SER A 109 16.71 0.07 -4.58
C SER A 109 17.48 -0.68 -3.48
N GLU A 110 18.57 -0.08 -2.96
CA GLU A 110 19.42 -0.66 -1.92
C GLU A 110 18.95 -0.38 -0.48
N LEU A 111 18.20 0.69 -0.24
CA LEU A 111 17.75 1.09 1.12
C LEU A 111 16.32 0.61 1.39
N ARG A 112 16.17 -0.70 1.59
CA ARG A 112 14.87 -1.36 1.83
C ARG A 112 14.07 -0.72 2.98
N ASP A 113 14.74 -0.25 4.03
CA ASP A 113 14.10 0.40 5.19
C ASP A 113 13.30 1.65 4.83
N ALA A 114 13.66 2.36 3.75
CA ALA A 114 12.93 3.52 3.28
C ALA A 114 11.49 3.18 2.83
N TYR A 115 11.22 1.90 2.57
CA TYR A 115 9.95 1.40 2.05
C TYR A 115 9.34 0.30 2.93
N ALA A 116 9.78 0.17 4.19
CA ALA A 116 9.30 -0.88 5.11
C ALA A 116 7.76 -0.92 5.25
N SER A 117 7.06 0.21 5.11
CA SER A 117 5.59 0.24 5.13
C SER A 117 4.96 -0.44 3.91
N ILE A 118 5.58 -0.33 2.73
CA ILE A 118 5.15 -1.03 1.50
C ILE A 118 5.37 -2.53 1.66
N ASP A 119 6.54 -2.93 2.18
CA ASP A 119 6.85 -4.33 2.50
C ASP A 119 5.76 -4.95 3.38
N LYS A 120 5.40 -4.26 4.47
CA LYS A 120 4.36 -4.73 5.38
C LYS A 120 2.98 -4.71 4.77
N ALA A 121 2.65 -3.74 3.92
CA ALA A 121 1.37 -3.72 3.23
C ALA A 121 1.21 -4.89 2.24
N LEU A 122 2.27 -5.22 1.49
CA LEU A 122 2.32 -6.40 0.63
C LEU A 122 2.29 -7.71 1.45
N GLU A 123 3.04 -7.79 2.55
CA GLU A 123 3.02 -8.96 3.45
C GLU A 123 1.61 -9.22 4.01
N HIS A 124 0.90 -8.16 4.44
CA HIS A 124 -0.49 -8.30 4.86
C HIS A 124 -1.38 -8.80 3.71
N ALA A 125 -1.28 -8.20 2.51
CA ALA A 125 -2.11 -8.61 1.38
C ALA A 125 -1.82 -10.04 0.93
N GLY A 126 -0.55 -10.42 0.83
CA GLY A 126 -0.11 -11.77 0.47
C GLY A 126 -0.58 -12.83 1.47
N ALA A 127 -0.57 -12.52 2.78
CA ALA A 127 -1.12 -13.42 3.79
C ALA A 127 -2.63 -13.65 3.57
N HIS A 128 -3.41 -12.60 3.29
CA HIS A 128 -4.86 -12.75 3.09
C HIS A 128 -5.24 -13.40 1.77
N LEU A 129 -4.48 -13.14 0.71
CA LEU A 129 -4.78 -13.64 -0.64
C LEU A 129 -4.01 -14.90 -1.02
N GLY A 130 -3.17 -15.42 -0.13
CA GLY A 130 -2.41 -16.63 -0.40
C GLY A 130 -1.29 -16.45 -1.40
N ALA A 131 -0.74 -15.24 -1.53
CA ALA A 131 0.35 -14.94 -2.44
C ALA A 131 1.69 -14.89 -1.68
N ASN A 132 2.70 -15.53 -2.27
CA ASN A 132 4.10 -15.40 -1.89
C ASN A 132 4.73 -14.34 -2.78
N ILE A 133 4.82 -13.12 -2.26
CA ILE A 133 5.22 -11.95 -3.03
C ILE A 133 6.74 -11.79 -2.94
N GLU A 134 7.40 -12.01 -4.07
CA GLU A 134 8.76 -11.59 -4.32
C GLU A 134 8.75 -10.14 -4.80
N GLN A 135 9.52 -9.28 -4.12
CA GLN A 135 9.63 -7.89 -4.51
C GLN A 135 10.90 -7.68 -5.33
N ARG A 136 10.74 -7.17 -6.56
CA ARG A 136 11.85 -6.75 -7.40
C ARG A 136 12.02 -5.24 -7.31
N TRP A 137 13.08 -4.81 -6.64
CA TRP A 137 13.43 -3.40 -6.53
C TRP A 137 14.13 -2.95 -7.81
N ILE A 138 13.56 -1.95 -8.47
CA ILE A 138 14.08 -1.40 -9.72
C ILE A 138 14.41 0.07 -9.47
N GLU A 139 15.64 0.46 -9.76
CA GLU A 139 16.07 1.85 -9.61
C GLU A 139 15.46 2.71 -10.72
N ALA A 140 14.67 3.71 -10.32
CA ALA A 140 13.90 4.53 -11.25
C ALA A 140 14.78 5.33 -12.23
N SER A 141 16.04 5.61 -11.89
CA SER A 141 16.97 6.28 -12.81
C SER A 141 17.59 5.37 -13.88
N GLU A 142 17.41 4.05 -13.77
CA GLU A 142 17.89 3.08 -14.77
C GLU A 142 16.80 2.74 -15.80
N VAL A 143 15.54 3.12 -15.52
CA VAL A 143 14.42 2.90 -16.44
C VAL A 143 14.29 4.08 -17.39
N GLU A 144 14.16 3.77 -18.67
CA GLU A 144 13.92 4.69 -19.77
C GLU A 144 12.88 4.08 -20.72
N ASP A 145 12.26 4.90 -21.57
CA ASP A 145 11.27 4.42 -22.55
C ASP A 145 11.85 3.29 -23.44
N GLY A 146 13.14 3.35 -23.77
CA GLY A 146 13.81 2.36 -24.62
C GLY A 146 14.06 1.00 -23.97
N ASN A 147 14.10 0.92 -22.63
CA ASN A 147 14.43 -0.31 -21.90
C ASN A 147 13.33 -0.76 -20.93
N ALA A 148 12.24 0.00 -20.76
CA ALA A 148 11.17 -0.31 -19.81
C ALA A 148 10.60 -1.73 -20.00
N ALA A 149 10.46 -2.18 -21.25
CA ALA A 149 9.96 -3.53 -21.53
C ALA A 149 10.87 -4.65 -21.01
N GLU A 150 12.18 -4.47 -21.09
CA GLU A 150 13.17 -5.40 -20.53
C GLU A 150 13.16 -5.32 -19.00
N MET A 151 13.24 -4.09 -18.48
CA MET A 151 13.35 -3.83 -17.04
C MET A 151 12.12 -4.26 -16.24
N LEU A 152 10.93 -4.23 -16.84
CA LEU A 152 9.66 -4.60 -16.22
C LEU A 152 9.16 -5.98 -16.67
N ALA A 153 9.92 -6.72 -17.47
CA ALA A 153 9.57 -8.07 -17.91
C ALA A 153 9.35 -9.02 -16.72
N GLY A 154 8.32 -9.86 -16.82
CA GLY A 154 7.99 -10.89 -15.83
C GLY A 154 7.41 -10.37 -14.51
N LEU A 155 7.09 -9.08 -14.40
CA LEU A 155 6.37 -8.55 -13.26
C LEU A 155 4.87 -8.83 -13.38
N ASP A 156 4.26 -9.31 -12.30
CA ASP A 156 2.82 -9.51 -12.20
C ASP A 156 2.07 -8.24 -11.73
N GLY A 157 2.82 -7.23 -11.30
CA GLY A 157 2.31 -5.94 -10.89
C GLY A 157 3.43 -4.97 -10.53
N VAL A 158 3.12 -3.68 -10.53
CA VAL A 158 4.07 -2.59 -10.33
C VAL A 158 3.53 -1.58 -9.31
N ILE A 159 4.40 -1.19 -8.39
CA ILE A 159 4.18 -0.08 -7.46
C ILE A 159 5.15 1.03 -7.82
N VAL A 160 4.61 2.24 -8.05
CA VAL A 160 5.41 3.46 -8.09
C VAL A 160 5.18 4.22 -6.79
N PRO A 161 6.14 4.20 -5.84
CA PRO A 161 6.01 4.84 -4.55
C PRO A 161 6.20 6.36 -4.63
N GLY A 162 5.92 7.00 -3.49
CA GLY A 162 6.25 8.40 -3.26
C GLY A 162 7.74 8.69 -3.48
N GLY A 163 8.05 9.97 -3.69
CA GLY A 163 9.42 10.46 -3.86
C GLY A 163 9.45 11.98 -3.86
N PHE A 164 10.66 12.52 -3.83
CA PHE A 164 10.90 13.96 -3.87
C PHE A 164 12.04 14.29 -4.82
N GLY A 165 11.89 15.42 -5.51
CA GLY A 165 12.83 15.92 -6.50
C GLY A 165 12.77 15.17 -7.84
N SER A 166 13.50 15.70 -8.83
CA SER A 166 13.41 15.30 -10.23
C SER A 166 14.10 13.97 -10.59
N ARG A 167 15.02 13.48 -9.75
CA ARG A 167 15.78 12.26 -10.05
C ARG A 167 14.86 11.04 -10.20
N GLY A 168 14.92 10.38 -11.35
CA GLY A 168 14.17 9.15 -11.66
C GLY A 168 12.70 9.38 -12.02
N VAL A 169 12.26 10.63 -12.20
CA VAL A 169 10.87 10.93 -12.58
C VAL A 169 10.56 10.39 -13.97
N GLU A 170 11.43 10.60 -14.96
CA GLU A 170 11.21 10.12 -16.33
C GLU A 170 11.15 8.58 -16.40
N GLY A 171 12.00 7.87 -15.66
CA GLY A 171 11.92 6.41 -15.60
C GLY A 171 10.66 5.88 -14.90
N LYS A 172 10.12 6.63 -13.93
CA LYS A 172 8.77 6.34 -13.39
C LYS A 172 7.69 6.56 -14.44
N ILE A 173 7.76 7.65 -15.22
CA ILE A 173 6.80 7.92 -16.30
C ILE A 173 6.86 6.79 -17.35
N ALA A 174 8.05 6.37 -17.76
CA ALA A 174 8.28 5.24 -18.67
C ALA A 174 7.68 3.93 -18.11
N SER A 175 7.89 3.66 -16.81
CA SER A 175 7.32 2.50 -16.13
C SER A 175 5.79 2.52 -16.12
N VAL A 176 5.19 3.68 -15.85
CA VAL A 176 3.73 3.86 -15.85
C VAL A 176 3.15 3.63 -17.24
N ARG A 177 3.80 4.20 -18.27
CA ARG A 177 3.43 4.01 -19.67
C ARG A 177 3.43 2.53 -20.03
N TYR A 178 4.51 1.82 -19.70
CA TYR A 178 4.60 0.39 -19.94
C TYR A 178 3.46 -0.37 -19.25
N CYS A 179 3.17 -0.07 -17.98
CA CYS A 179 2.06 -0.71 -17.27
C CYS A 179 0.73 -0.45 -17.97
N ARG A 180 0.42 0.81 -18.32
CA ARG A 180 -0.81 1.19 -19.01
C ARG A 180 -0.96 0.48 -20.35
N GLU A 181 0.10 0.41 -21.14
CA GLU A 181 0.06 -0.14 -22.50
C GLU A 181 0.06 -1.66 -22.54
N GLN A 182 0.71 -2.31 -21.57
CA GLN A 182 0.81 -3.78 -21.49
C GLN A 182 -0.22 -4.41 -20.54
N GLY A 183 -1.03 -3.61 -19.86
CA GLY A 183 -2.04 -4.11 -18.93
C GLY A 183 -1.45 -4.70 -17.64
N VAL A 184 -0.25 -4.28 -17.22
CA VAL A 184 0.38 -4.74 -15.97
C VAL A 184 -0.25 -4.00 -14.78
N PRO A 185 -0.83 -4.68 -13.79
CA PRO A 185 -1.44 -4.08 -12.60
C PRO A 185 -0.56 -3.02 -11.98
N TYR A 186 -1.11 -1.83 -11.80
CA TYR A 186 -0.40 -0.64 -11.40
C TYR A 186 -1.01 -0.03 -10.14
N LEU A 187 -0.14 0.32 -9.18
CA LEU A 187 -0.45 1.09 -7.99
C LEU A 187 0.48 2.29 -7.86
N GLY A 188 -0.05 3.48 -8.09
CA GLY A 188 0.65 4.75 -7.86
C GLY A 188 0.40 5.29 -6.45
N ILE A 189 1.47 5.58 -5.70
CA ILE A 189 1.38 6.15 -4.34
C ILE A 189 2.01 7.54 -4.33
N CYS A 190 1.26 8.55 -3.91
CA CYS A 190 1.70 9.94 -3.80
C CYS A 190 2.30 10.43 -5.13
N LEU A 191 3.62 10.52 -5.26
CA LEU A 191 4.28 10.81 -6.54
C LEU A 191 3.87 9.84 -7.65
N GLY A 192 3.63 8.55 -7.35
CA GLY A 192 3.12 7.58 -8.32
C GLY A 192 1.78 7.98 -8.96
N PHE A 193 0.88 8.60 -8.18
CA PHE A 193 -0.35 9.18 -8.73
C PHE A 193 -0.02 10.34 -9.69
N GLN A 194 0.89 11.23 -9.30
CA GLN A 194 1.24 12.42 -10.07
C GLN A 194 1.91 12.08 -11.41
N VAL A 195 2.87 11.14 -11.40
CA VAL A 195 3.52 10.70 -12.64
C VAL A 195 2.56 9.96 -13.57
N ALA A 196 1.52 9.30 -13.04
CA ALA A 196 0.49 8.70 -13.88
C ALA A 196 -0.39 9.75 -14.57
N VAL A 197 -0.68 10.86 -13.90
CA VAL A 197 -1.35 12.00 -14.56
C VAL A 197 -0.45 12.58 -15.65
N ILE A 198 0.84 12.81 -15.37
CA ILE A 198 1.80 13.34 -16.35
C ILE A 198 1.92 12.40 -17.56
N GLU A 199 2.10 11.09 -17.33
CA GLU A 199 2.18 10.08 -18.39
C GLU A 199 0.94 10.11 -19.28
N PHE A 200 -0.25 10.17 -18.67
CA PHE A 200 -1.50 10.18 -19.41
C PHE A 200 -1.65 11.43 -20.28
N VAL A 201 -1.27 12.60 -19.76
CA VAL A 201 -1.31 13.85 -20.53
C VAL A 201 -0.33 13.81 -21.70
N ARG A 202 0.91 13.36 -21.47
CA ARG A 202 1.94 13.27 -22.52
C ARG A 202 1.54 12.28 -23.61
N ASN A 203 1.10 11.08 -23.24
CA ASN A 203 0.98 9.96 -24.17
C ASN A 203 -0.44 9.75 -24.71
N VAL A 204 -1.47 9.98 -23.90
CA VAL A 204 -2.88 9.79 -24.32
C VAL A 204 -3.45 11.09 -24.89
N LEU A 205 -3.23 12.23 -24.23
CA LEU A 205 -3.70 13.54 -24.69
C LEU A 205 -2.74 14.22 -25.68
N ARG A 206 -1.55 13.65 -25.92
CA ARG A 206 -0.53 14.15 -26.87
C ARG A 206 -0.03 15.56 -26.55
N LEU A 207 0.07 15.89 -25.25
CA LEU A 207 0.65 17.14 -24.76
C LEU A 207 2.01 16.83 -24.14
N GLU A 208 3.02 16.64 -25.00
CA GLU A 208 4.33 16.08 -24.65
C GLU A 208 5.16 16.94 -23.68
N ASP A 209 4.92 18.25 -23.65
CA ASP A 209 5.59 19.24 -22.79
C ASP A 209 4.94 19.39 -21.40
N ALA A 210 3.94 18.56 -21.07
CA ALA A 210 3.31 18.58 -19.76
C ALA A 210 4.27 18.09 -18.67
N ALA A 211 4.37 18.80 -17.56
CA ALA A 211 5.24 18.40 -16.44
C ALA A 211 4.67 18.81 -15.08
N SER A 212 5.43 18.58 -14.01
CA SER A 212 5.13 19.10 -12.68
C SER A 212 5.92 20.37 -12.42
N ALA A 213 5.26 21.39 -11.86
CA ALA A 213 5.92 22.59 -11.35
C ALA A 213 6.92 22.29 -10.21
N GLU A 214 6.85 21.11 -9.58
CA GLU A 214 7.87 20.64 -8.64
C GLU A 214 9.22 20.38 -9.32
N PHE A 215 9.20 19.79 -10.51
CA PHE A 215 10.40 19.33 -11.21
C PHE A 215 10.89 20.32 -12.25
N GLU A 216 9.95 21.03 -12.88
CA GLU A 216 10.17 22.00 -13.94
C GLU A 216 9.33 23.27 -13.63
N PRO A 217 9.84 24.20 -12.80
CA PRO A 217 9.11 25.40 -12.40
C PRO A 217 8.66 26.29 -13.58
N ASP A 218 9.45 26.30 -14.65
CA ASP A 218 9.20 27.08 -15.88
C ASP A 218 8.45 26.27 -16.96
N CYS A 219 7.88 25.11 -16.61
CA CYS A 219 7.13 24.28 -17.54
C CYS A 219 5.96 25.07 -18.15
N PRO A 220 5.78 25.06 -19.49
CA PRO A 220 4.68 25.77 -20.14
C PRO A 220 3.30 25.19 -19.81
N ARG A 221 3.24 23.92 -19.40
CA ARG A 221 2.01 23.17 -19.09
C ARG A 221 2.16 22.38 -17.78
N PRO A 222 2.14 23.05 -16.62
CA PRO A 222 2.28 22.39 -15.32
C PRO A 222 0.98 21.68 -14.97
N VAL A 223 0.87 20.40 -15.29
CA VAL A 223 -0.31 19.56 -14.99
C VAL A 223 -0.40 19.18 -13.51
N ILE A 224 0.75 19.19 -12.84
CA ILE A 224 0.86 19.04 -11.39
C ILE A 224 1.43 20.36 -10.86
N SER A 225 0.70 21.03 -9.97
CA SER A 225 1.04 22.36 -9.48
C SER A 225 0.51 22.59 -8.06
N GLU A 226 1.02 23.61 -7.37
CA GLU A 226 0.38 24.07 -6.13
C GLU A 226 -0.92 24.79 -6.46
N LEU A 227 -1.96 24.59 -5.63
CA LEU A 227 -3.24 25.24 -5.85
C LEU A 227 -3.13 26.77 -5.72
N PRO A 228 -3.90 27.56 -6.49
CA PRO A 228 -3.88 29.02 -6.40
C PRO A 228 -4.09 29.57 -4.98
N ASP A 229 -4.94 28.91 -4.18
CA ASP A 229 -5.20 29.32 -2.80
C ASP A 229 -4.07 28.94 -1.83
N GLN A 230 -3.27 27.91 -2.15
CA GLN A 230 -2.03 27.61 -1.41
C GLN A 230 -0.96 28.67 -1.71
N LYS A 231 -0.83 29.09 -2.99
CA LYS A 231 0.11 30.14 -3.40
C LYS A 231 -0.15 31.49 -2.71
N LYS A 232 -1.42 31.83 -2.45
CA LYS A 232 -1.79 33.05 -1.70
C LYS A 232 -1.36 33.02 -0.22
N ILE A 233 -1.09 31.83 0.35
CA ILE A 233 -0.67 31.64 1.74
C ILE A 233 0.87 31.65 1.88
N GLU A 234 1.61 31.73 0.77
CA GLU A 234 3.09 31.67 0.72
C GLU A 234 3.81 32.73 1.59
N GLY A 235 3.15 33.83 1.98
CA GLY A 235 3.70 34.78 2.94
C GLY A 235 4.05 34.20 4.33
N LEU A 236 3.54 33.01 4.66
CA LEU A 236 3.80 32.29 5.92
C LEU A 236 4.31 30.85 5.71
N GLY A 237 4.75 30.52 4.49
CA GLY A 237 5.21 29.17 4.11
C GLY A 237 4.05 28.28 3.66
N GLY A 238 4.02 27.91 2.38
CA GLY A 238 3.04 27.00 1.80
C GLY A 238 2.93 25.71 2.63
N THR A 239 1.76 25.48 3.23
CA THR A 239 1.59 24.41 4.21
C THR A 239 1.46 23.06 3.52
N MET A 240 2.38 22.14 3.86
CA MET A 240 2.33 20.74 3.41
C MET A 240 0.98 20.12 3.80
N ARG A 241 0.32 19.47 2.84
CA ARG A 241 -0.87 18.67 3.13
C ARG A 241 -0.44 17.45 3.93
N LEU A 242 -0.80 17.42 5.21
CA LEU A 242 -0.33 16.42 6.16
C LEU A 242 -1.48 15.83 6.98
N GLY A 243 -1.38 14.53 7.26
CA GLY A 243 -2.25 13.87 8.23
C GLY A 243 -3.48 13.21 7.62
N ALA A 244 -4.42 12.81 8.49
CA ALA A 244 -5.58 12.02 8.10
C ALA A 244 -6.72 12.92 7.61
N GLN A 245 -7.13 12.75 6.35
CA GLN A 245 -8.15 13.56 5.69
C GLN A 245 -9.16 12.69 4.95
N ASP A 246 -10.34 13.26 4.73
CA ASP A 246 -11.44 12.54 4.08
C ASP A 246 -11.34 12.63 2.56
N VAL A 247 -11.72 11.53 1.90
CA VAL A 247 -11.79 11.38 0.45
C VAL A 247 -13.21 10.95 0.11
N ILE A 248 -13.92 11.71 -0.72
CA ILE A 248 -15.19 11.26 -1.30
C ILE A 248 -14.87 10.29 -2.43
N VAL A 249 -15.45 9.09 -2.36
CA VAL A 249 -15.23 8.02 -3.34
C VAL A 249 -16.41 7.95 -4.32
N GLN A 250 -16.11 8.14 -5.60
CA GLN A 250 -17.09 8.05 -6.69
C GLN A 250 -17.61 6.61 -6.83
N GLN A 251 -18.92 6.43 -6.79
CA GLN A 251 -19.54 5.11 -6.94
C GLN A 251 -19.37 4.55 -8.35
N GLY A 252 -19.53 3.22 -8.50
CA GLY A 252 -19.35 2.52 -9.78
C GLY A 252 -17.89 2.29 -10.20
N THR A 253 -16.93 2.76 -9.41
CA THR A 253 -15.48 2.65 -9.65
C THR A 253 -14.87 1.38 -9.05
N ILE A 254 -13.66 1.02 -9.47
CA ILE A 254 -12.86 -0.06 -8.87
C ILE A 254 -12.58 0.28 -7.41
N LEU A 255 -12.17 1.52 -7.15
CA LEU A 255 -11.85 1.97 -5.80
C LEU A 255 -13.10 1.95 -4.89
N ALA A 256 -14.29 2.34 -5.36
CA ALA A 256 -15.51 2.18 -4.58
C ALA A 256 -15.82 0.71 -4.23
N ALA A 257 -15.59 -0.21 -5.18
CA ALA A 257 -15.85 -1.63 -4.97
C ALA A 257 -14.93 -2.22 -3.87
N ILE A 258 -13.63 -1.96 -3.95
CA ILE A 258 -12.66 -2.52 -2.99
C ILE A 258 -12.69 -1.83 -1.62
N PHE A 259 -13.09 -0.56 -1.56
CA PHE A 259 -13.27 0.16 -0.30
C PHE A 259 -14.65 -0.05 0.35
N ARG A 260 -15.53 -0.88 -0.23
CA ARG A 260 -16.93 -1.03 0.20
C ARG A 260 -17.13 -1.16 1.72
N ASP A 261 -16.31 -1.99 2.38
CA ASP A 261 -16.42 -2.24 3.83
C ASP A 261 -15.90 -1.08 4.70
N GLN A 262 -15.24 -0.09 4.09
CA GLN A 262 -14.63 1.07 4.75
C GLN A 262 -15.34 2.38 4.43
N LEU A 263 -16.28 2.38 3.48
CA LEU A 263 -17.05 3.56 3.11
C LEU A 263 -17.99 3.97 4.24
N SER A 264 -17.95 5.26 4.58
CA SER A 264 -18.97 5.87 5.42
C SER A 264 -20.33 5.92 4.71
N LYS A 265 -21.39 6.32 5.43
CA LYS A 265 -22.71 6.60 4.85
C LYS A 265 -22.68 7.69 3.76
N GLN A 266 -21.65 8.54 3.77
CA GLN A 266 -21.46 9.62 2.80
C GLN A 266 -20.47 9.22 1.68
N HIS A 267 -20.18 7.91 1.55
CA HIS A 267 -19.20 7.39 0.59
C HIS A 267 -17.81 8.00 0.76
N THR A 268 -17.41 8.26 2.01
CA THR A 268 -16.08 8.76 2.34
C THR A 268 -15.19 7.69 2.96
N ILE A 269 -13.90 7.77 2.64
CA ILE A 269 -12.81 7.08 3.36
C ILE A 269 -11.89 8.11 4.02
N ARG A 270 -11.08 7.69 4.98
CA ARG A 270 -10.13 8.57 5.68
C ARG A 270 -8.71 8.03 5.59
N GLU A 271 -7.85 8.77 4.90
CA GLU A 271 -6.49 8.33 4.53
C GLU A 271 -5.42 9.37 4.90
N ARG A 272 -4.15 8.95 4.92
CA ARG A 272 -3.03 9.79 5.38
C ARG A 272 -2.26 10.42 4.22
N PHE A 273 -2.17 11.74 4.22
CA PHE A 273 -1.51 12.53 3.19
C PHE A 273 -0.16 13.09 3.68
N ARG A 274 0.77 13.26 2.74
CA ARG A 274 2.03 13.98 2.92
C ARG A 274 2.58 14.44 1.56
N HIS A 275 2.00 15.49 1.00
CA HIS A 275 2.48 16.10 -0.26
C HIS A 275 2.14 17.60 -0.31
N ARG A 276 2.53 18.28 -1.38
CA ARG A 276 2.27 19.71 -1.61
C ARG A 276 1.51 19.97 -2.89
N TYR A 277 1.94 19.33 -3.97
CA TYR A 277 1.40 19.52 -5.30
C TYR A 277 0.13 18.70 -5.54
N GLU A 278 -0.75 19.24 -6.36
CA GLU A 278 -2.05 18.69 -6.75
C GLU A 278 -2.18 18.70 -8.28
N VAL A 279 -3.21 18.01 -8.80
CA VAL A 279 -3.57 18.15 -10.23
C VAL A 279 -4.10 19.55 -10.46
N ASP A 280 -3.59 20.22 -11.50
CA ASP A 280 -4.11 21.53 -11.90
C ASP A 280 -5.58 21.39 -12.34
N PRO A 281 -6.53 22.10 -11.71
CA PRO A 281 -7.96 21.97 -12.01
C PRO A 281 -8.32 22.20 -13.48
N THR A 282 -7.52 22.98 -14.22
CA THR A 282 -7.76 23.27 -15.65
C THR A 282 -7.58 22.06 -16.57
N PHE A 283 -6.91 20.99 -16.10
CA PHE A 283 -6.71 19.76 -16.86
C PHE A 283 -7.73 18.67 -16.56
N ILE A 284 -8.53 18.80 -15.49
CA ILE A 284 -9.42 17.73 -15.01
C ILE A 284 -10.40 17.29 -16.10
N GLU A 285 -11.11 18.24 -16.72
CA GLU A 285 -12.09 17.91 -17.76
C GLU A 285 -11.45 17.23 -18.98
N ARG A 286 -10.23 17.63 -19.34
CA ARG A 286 -9.49 17.04 -20.46
C ARG A 286 -9.02 15.61 -20.16
N LEU A 287 -8.55 15.38 -18.93
CA LEU A 287 -8.16 14.06 -18.43
C LEU A 287 -9.36 13.11 -18.42
N GLU A 288 -10.50 13.56 -17.90
CA GLU A 288 -11.73 12.78 -17.86
C GLU A 288 -12.28 12.49 -19.26
N ALA A 289 -12.24 13.48 -20.16
CA ALA A 289 -12.59 13.28 -21.57
C ALA A 289 -11.64 12.29 -22.28
N GLY A 290 -10.38 12.19 -21.83
CA GLY A 290 -9.40 11.22 -22.30
C GLY A 290 -9.62 9.79 -21.78
N GLY A 291 -10.50 9.60 -20.79
CA GLY A 291 -10.83 8.29 -20.21
C GLY A 291 -10.22 8.01 -18.83
N LEU A 292 -9.44 8.95 -18.26
CA LEU A 292 -8.96 8.84 -16.88
C LEU A 292 -10.11 9.14 -15.91
N ILE A 293 -10.31 8.30 -14.88
CA ILE A 293 -11.38 8.51 -13.89
C ILE A 293 -10.77 9.03 -12.60
N PHE A 294 -11.20 10.21 -12.14
CA PHE A 294 -10.86 10.68 -10.79
C PHE A 294 -11.86 10.14 -9.76
N SER A 295 -11.64 8.89 -9.35
CA SER A 295 -12.53 8.13 -8.46
C SER A 295 -12.52 8.59 -7.00
N GLY A 296 -11.62 9.50 -6.62
CA GLY A 296 -11.53 10.06 -5.27
C GLY A 296 -11.29 11.56 -5.30
N ARG A 297 -12.07 12.33 -4.53
CA ARG A 297 -12.01 13.81 -4.53
C ARG A 297 -12.03 14.38 -3.12
N HIS A 298 -11.50 15.59 -2.96
CA HIS A 298 -11.63 16.35 -1.72
C HIS A 298 -13.10 16.75 -1.46
N PRO A 299 -13.58 16.72 -0.21
CA PRO A 299 -14.98 17.02 0.09
C PRO A 299 -15.47 18.41 -0.32
N SER A 300 -14.57 19.39 -0.37
CA SER A 300 -14.95 20.79 -0.60
C SER A 300 -14.06 21.57 -1.57
N GLN A 301 -12.97 20.97 -2.06
CA GLN A 301 -11.98 21.66 -2.89
C GLN A 301 -11.84 20.90 -4.22
N PRO A 302 -11.43 21.55 -5.32
CA PRO A 302 -11.27 20.90 -6.62
C PRO A 302 -10.00 20.04 -6.69
N ILE A 303 -9.73 19.27 -5.64
CA ILE A 303 -8.56 18.39 -5.55
C ILE A 303 -8.98 16.96 -5.86
N MET A 304 -8.29 16.39 -6.83
CA MET A 304 -8.38 14.97 -7.15
C MET A 304 -7.38 14.19 -6.30
N GLN A 305 -7.84 13.12 -5.67
CA GLN A 305 -7.07 12.37 -4.66
C GLN A 305 -6.89 10.89 -5.01
N MET A 306 -7.76 10.33 -5.85
CA MET A 306 -7.58 9.01 -6.44
C MET A 306 -7.90 9.05 -7.92
N LEU A 307 -7.15 8.25 -8.68
CA LEU A 307 -7.37 8.04 -10.10
C LEU A 307 -7.45 6.55 -10.39
N GLU A 308 -8.14 6.21 -11.48
CA GLU A 308 -8.13 4.88 -12.05
C GLU A 308 -8.41 4.89 -13.56
N LEU A 309 -8.07 3.80 -14.24
CA LEU A 309 -8.56 3.51 -15.58
C LEU A 309 -9.68 2.46 -15.49
N PRO A 310 -10.76 2.59 -16.29
CA PRO A 310 -11.87 1.65 -16.24
C PRO A 310 -11.46 0.26 -16.73
N ARG A 311 -12.13 -0.78 -16.26
CA ARG A 311 -11.94 -2.15 -16.78
C ARG A 311 -12.71 -2.42 -18.07
N THR A 312 -13.79 -1.70 -18.29
CA THR A 312 -14.69 -1.84 -19.44
C THR A 312 -15.03 -0.48 -20.00
N LEU A 313 -15.29 -0.41 -21.30
CA LEU A 313 -15.82 0.81 -21.91
C LEU A 313 -17.30 0.96 -21.56
N PRO A 314 -17.81 2.19 -21.36
CA PRO A 314 -19.23 2.44 -21.16
C PRO A 314 -20.08 1.88 -22.30
N SER A 315 -21.23 1.29 -21.96
CA SER A 315 -22.21 0.74 -22.92
C SER A 315 -22.82 1.79 -23.85
N HIS A 316 -22.80 3.08 -23.48
CA HIS A 316 -23.37 4.19 -24.23
C HIS A 316 -22.33 5.07 -24.95
N HIS A 317 -21.21 4.50 -25.41
CA HIS A 317 -20.39 5.20 -26.39
C HIS A 317 -21.17 5.37 -27.70
N THR A 318 -21.71 6.56 -27.92
CA THR A 318 -22.30 6.95 -29.19
C THR A 318 -21.22 6.92 -30.27
N ALA A 319 -21.53 6.25 -31.39
CA ALA A 319 -20.69 6.23 -32.57
C ALA A 319 -20.46 7.69 -33.04
N GLY A 320 -19.27 8.23 -32.78
CA GLY A 320 -18.92 9.62 -33.10
C GLY A 320 -17.99 10.30 -32.08
N GLU A 321 -17.91 9.81 -30.85
CA GLU A 321 -16.96 10.33 -29.87
C GLU A 321 -15.54 9.80 -30.15
N ASN A 322 -14.64 10.68 -30.59
CA ASN A 322 -13.22 10.40 -30.83
C ASN A 322 -12.43 10.30 -29.50
N LYS A 323 -13.00 9.63 -28.48
CA LYS A 323 -12.39 9.48 -27.15
C LYS A 323 -11.38 8.33 -27.15
N PRO A 324 -10.19 8.52 -26.56
CA PRO A 324 -9.23 7.44 -26.36
C PRO A 324 -9.88 6.31 -25.54
N LYS A 325 -9.90 5.10 -26.10
CA LYS A 325 -10.46 3.92 -25.44
C LYS A 325 -9.36 3.25 -24.61
N VAL A 326 -9.18 3.71 -23.38
CA VAL A 326 -8.19 3.14 -22.46
C VAL A 326 -8.90 2.33 -21.39
N VAL A 327 -8.69 1.02 -21.38
CA VAL A 327 -9.14 0.13 -20.32
C VAL A 327 -7.95 -0.61 -19.71
N HIS A 328 -8.04 -0.96 -18.43
CA HIS A 328 -6.94 -1.61 -17.74
C HIS A 328 -7.45 -2.55 -16.63
N PRO A 329 -6.84 -3.74 -16.42
CA PRO A 329 -7.29 -4.68 -15.38
C PRO A 329 -7.24 -4.08 -13.97
N TYR A 330 -6.18 -3.36 -13.65
CA TYR A 330 -6.03 -2.64 -12.39
C TYR A 330 -5.01 -1.51 -12.55
N PHE A 331 -5.45 -0.28 -12.83
CA PHE A 331 -4.58 0.89 -12.87
C PHE A 331 -5.16 1.88 -11.90
N VAL A 332 -4.57 2.02 -10.73
CA VAL A 332 -5.05 2.93 -9.70
C VAL A 332 -3.92 3.77 -9.15
N GLY A 333 -4.24 4.96 -8.70
CA GLY A 333 -3.30 5.84 -8.02
C GLY A 333 -3.99 6.60 -6.91
N ALA A 334 -3.25 6.95 -5.86
CA ALA A 334 -3.73 7.83 -4.81
C ALA A 334 -2.66 8.85 -4.41
N GLN A 335 -3.09 10.07 -4.08
CA GLN A 335 -2.22 11.10 -3.47
C GLN A 335 -1.83 10.76 -2.03
N PHE A 336 -2.67 10.00 -1.32
CA PHE A 336 -2.37 9.52 0.03
C PHE A 336 -1.40 8.33 0.03
N HIS A 337 -1.00 7.93 1.24
CA HIS A 337 -0.10 6.82 1.52
C HIS A 337 -0.86 5.59 2.04
N PRO A 338 -1.42 4.73 1.16
CA PRO A 338 -2.19 3.54 1.55
C PRO A 338 -1.39 2.56 2.42
N GLU A 339 -0.06 2.54 2.26
CA GLU A 339 0.82 1.67 3.02
C GLU A 339 0.80 1.96 4.53
N LEU A 340 0.44 3.19 4.94
CA LEU A 340 0.41 3.61 6.34
C LEU A 340 -0.86 3.19 7.08
N THR A 341 -1.93 2.84 6.36
CA THR A 341 -3.22 2.43 6.91
C THR A 341 -3.46 0.92 6.84
N SER A 342 -2.56 0.17 6.20
CA SER A 342 -2.55 -1.29 6.20
C SER A 342 -2.32 -1.87 7.61
N ARG A 343 -3.08 -2.90 7.98
CA ARG A 343 -2.95 -3.62 9.25
C ARG A 343 -3.01 -5.14 9.01
N PRO A 344 -2.40 -5.98 9.87
CA PRO A 344 -2.41 -7.44 9.72
C PRO A 344 -3.81 -8.04 9.56
N LEU A 345 -4.76 -7.61 10.40
CA LEU A 345 -6.15 -8.11 10.39
C LEU A 345 -7.08 -7.29 9.49
N ARG A 346 -6.60 -6.19 8.93
CA ARG A 346 -7.34 -5.31 8.03
C ARG A 346 -6.37 -4.72 7.00
N PRO A 347 -5.95 -5.53 6.01
CA PRO A 347 -5.03 -5.09 4.97
C PRO A 347 -5.66 -3.95 4.17
N GLN A 348 -4.81 -3.07 3.63
CA GLN A 348 -5.31 -1.91 2.89
C GLN A 348 -5.87 -2.32 1.52
N PRO A 349 -7.05 -1.81 1.10
CA PRO A 349 -7.74 -2.25 -0.10
C PRO A 349 -7.00 -2.14 -1.43
N MET A 350 -6.23 -1.08 -1.65
CA MET A 350 -5.45 -0.89 -2.88
C MET A 350 -4.33 -1.93 -3.02
N PHE A 351 -3.69 -2.33 -1.91
CA PHE A 351 -2.72 -3.44 -1.94
C PHE A 351 -3.39 -4.78 -2.18
N MET A 352 -4.54 -5.03 -1.55
CA MET A 352 -5.36 -6.22 -1.80
C MET A 352 -5.82 -6.30 -3.27
N GLY A 353 -6.27 -5.17 -3.83
CA GLY A 353 -6.67 -5.06 -5.24
C GLY A 353 -5.52 -5.33 -6.21
N LEU A 354 -4.34 -4.75 -5.96
CA LEU A 354 -3.13 -5.00 -6.75
C LEU A 354 -2.77 -6.49 -6.78
N VAL A 355 -2.70 -7.12 -5.60
CA VAL A 355 -2.33 -8.54 -5.47
C VAL A 355 -3.39 -9.44 -6.10
N ALA A 356 -4.68 -9.14 -5.92
CA ALA A 356 -5.76 -9.89 -6.56
C ALA A 356 -5.73 -9.76 -8.09
N ALA A 357 -5.44 -8.57 -8.62
CA ALA A 357 -5.28 -8.34 -10.05
C ALA A 357 -4.06 -9.09 -10.62
N ALA A 358 -2.95 -9.11 -9.89
CA ALA A 358 -1.75 -9.87 -10.23
C ALA A 358 -2.02 -11.39 -10.25
N LEU A 359 -2.73 -11.92 -9.24
CA LEU A 359 -3.19 -13.32 -9.23
C LEU A 359 -4.07 -13.62 -10.45
N GLN A 360 -5.02 -12.74 -10.78
CA GLN A 360 -5.88 -12.89 -11.94
C GLN A 360 -5.08 -12.94 -13.25
N GLN A 361 -4.16 -12.01 -13.45
CA GLN A 361 -3.37 -11.97 -14.67
C GLN A 361 -2.47 -13.20 -14.82
N ARG A 362 -1.80 -13.62 -13.74
CA ARG A 362 -0.86 -14.74 -13.78
C ARG A 362 -1.53 -16.11 -13.90
N TYR A 363 -2.65 -16.31 -13.21
CA TYR A 363 -3.24 -17.65 -13.03
C TYR A 363 -4.59 -17.86 -13.71
N SER A 364 -5.21 -16.86 -14.35
CA SER A 364 -6.55 -17.04 -14.97
C SER A 364 -6.63 -18.10 -16.07
N GLN A 365 -5.50 -18.47 -16.68
CA GLN A 365 -5.41 -19.53 -17.69
C GLN A 365 -4.93 -20.88 -17.12
N ASP A 366 -4.58 -20.93 -15.84
CA ASP A 366 -4.16 -22.16 -15.16
C ASP A 366 -5.40 -22.93 -14.69
N ALA A 367 -5.67 -24.05 -15.37
CA ALA A 367 -6.84 -24.89 -15.13
C ALA A 367 -6.87 -25.54 -13.73
N ASP A 368 -5.72 -25.69 -13.08
CA ASP A 368 -5.62 -26.33 -11.76
C ASP A 368 -5.68 -25.28 -10.63
N THR A 369 -5.05 -24.12 -10.85
CA THR A 369 -4.91 -23.07 -9.84
C THR A 369 -6.12 -22.13 -9.81
N TRP A 370 -6.65 -21.73 -10.97
CA TRP A 370 -7.71 -20.73 -11.05
C TRP A 370 -8.99 -21.11 -10.29
N PRO A 371 -9.55 -22.34 -10.45
CA PRO A 371 -10.76 -22.73 -9.72
C PRO A 371 -10.58 -22.71 -8.20
N ARG A 372 -9.36 -22.99 -7.71
CA ARG A 372 -9.04 -22.96 -6.27
C ARG A 372 -9.05 -21.52 -5.74
N LEU A 373 -8.54 -20.57 -6.54
CA LEU A 373 -8.57 -19.14 -6.18
C LEU A 373 -10.00 -18.59 -6.16
N GLU A 374 -10.84 -18.97 -7.11
CA GLU A 374 -12.25 -18.55 -7.14
C GLU A 374 -13.07 -19.15 -5.98
N ALA A 375 -12.74 -20.38 -5.58
CA ALA A 375 -13.39 -21.08 -4.48
C ALA A 375 -12.97 -20.57 -3.09
N ASP A 376 -11.78 -19.98 -2.92
CA ASP A 376 -11.38 -19.37 -1.65
C ASP A 376 -12.30 -18.18 -1.32
N PRO A 377 -12.94 -18.14 -0.14
CA PRO A 377 -13.92 -17.10 0.18
C PRO A 377 -13.36 -15.67 0.18
N VAL A 378 -12.08 -15.51 0.54
CA VAL A 378 -11.42 -14.20 0.57
C VAL A 378 -10.94 -13.84 -0.82
N VAL A 379 -10.19 -14.73 -1.47
CA VAL A 379 -9.64 -14.45 -2.81
C VAL A 379 -10.76 -14.27 -3.82
N GLY A 380 -11.72 -15.20 -3.89
CA GLY A 380 -12.85 -15.12 -4.80
C GLY A 380 -13.70 -13.87 -4.61
N ARG A 381 -13.83 -13.36 -3.37
CA ARG A 381 -14.50 -12.08 -3.12
C ARG A 381 -13.75 -10.94 -3.81
N TRP A 382 -12.43 -10.83 -3.60
CA TRP A 382 -11.61 -9.77 -4.19
C TRP A 382 -11.59 -9.85 -5.72
N LEU A 383 -11.51 -11.06 -6.28
CA LEU A 383 -11.60 -11.27 -7.73
C LEU A 383 -12.95 -10.78 -8.30
N ARG A 384 -14.07 -11.06 -7.62
CA ARG A 384 -15.40 -10.56 -8.02
C ARG A 384 -15.55 -9.05 -7.86
N GLU A 385 -15.04 -8.47 -6.77
CA GLU A 385 -15.07 -7.01 -6.58
C GLU A 385 -14.35 -6.27 -7.70
N LEU A 386 -13.22 -6.82 -8.16
CA LEU A 386 -12.52 -6.30 -9.32
C LEU A 386 -13.31 -6.48 -10.62
N GLN A 387 -14.07 -7.57 -10.80
CA GLN A 387 -14.88 -7.81 -12.01
C GLN A 387 -16.15 -6.95 -12.08
N CYS A 388 -16.83 -6.72 -10.95
CA CYS A 388 -18.08 -5.96 -10.90
C CYS A 388 -17.86 -4.43 -10.98
N ALA A 389 -16.63 -3.96 -10.80
CA ALA A 389 -16.28 -2.55 -10.94
C ALA A 389 -16.47 -2.09 -12.40
N GLY A 390 -17.29 -1.05 -12.61
CA GLY A 390 -17.65 -0.54 -13.94
C GLY A 390 -18.93 -1.10 -14.57
N GLN A 391 -19.63 -2.05 -13.92
CA GLN A 391 -20.89 -2.63 -14.43
C GLN A 391 -22.17 -1.95 -13.91
N LEU A 392 -22.06 -0.99 -12.99
CA LEU A 392 -23.21 -0.23 -12.48
C LEU A 392 -23.26 1.11 -13.21
N ALA A 393 -24.09 1.14 -14.27
CA ALA A 393 -24.68 2.34 -14.84
C ALA A 393 -26.01 2.62 -14.14
#